data_AF-A0A534TYU1-F1
#
_entry.id   AF-A0A534TYU1-F1
#
_cell.length_a   1.000
_cell.length_b   1.000
_cell.length_c   1.000
_cell.angle_alpha   90.00
_cell.angle_beta   90.00
_cell.angle_gamma   90.00
#
_symmetry.space_group_name_H-M   'P 1'
#
loop_
_entity.id
_entity.type
_entity.pdbx_description
1 polymer ?
#
loop_
_entity_poly.entity_id
_entity_poly.type
_entity_poly.pdbx_seq_one_letter_code
_entity_poly.pdbx_strand_id
1 'polypeptide(L)'
;MDDVQVAASEYPRYLKAAYGEESFPKPRNLIGLAQDLPVPEMERLMMQHAKASDDDMGQLASQRAQGVRDALLATGQVGAERLSVIAVKPFTPEERQKLKGRPNRVDFAMK
;
A
#
# COMPACT_ATOMS: atom_id res chain seq x y z
N MET A 1 2.62 16.69 25.95
CA MET A 1 2.86 15.45 25.20
C MET A 1 4.32 15.49 24.82
N ASP A 2 5.12 14.55 25.32
CA ASP A 2 6.54 14.49 25.01
C ASP A 2 6.70 13.97 23.57
N ASP A 3 7.43 14.71 22.76
CA ASP A 3 7.64 14.40 21.34
C ASP A 3 8.71 13.31 21.24
N VAL A 4 8.32 12.10 20.86
CA VAL A 4 9.24 10.96 20.73
C VAL A 4 9.96 11.06 19.40
N GLN A 5 11.27 11.36 19.45
CA GLN A 5 12.13 11.35 18.27
C GLN A 5 12.83 10.00 18.13
N VAL A 6 12.69 9.39 16.95
CA VAL A 6 13.38 8.14 16.58
C VAL A 6 14.56 8.49 15.68
N ALA A 7 15.79 8.18 16.12
CA ALA A 7 16.99 8.41 15.34
C ALA A 7 17.17 7.34 14.25
N ALA A 8 17.80 7.71 13.13
CA ALA A 8 18.06 6.80 12.01
C ALA A 8 18.89 5.57 12.41
N SER A 9 19.79 5.72 13.40
CA SER A 9 20.58 4.62 13.95
C SER A 9 19.75 3.55 14.67
N GLU A 10 18.51 3.87 15.06
CA GLU A 10 17.60 2.93 15.72
C GLU A 10 16.81 2.08 14.70
N TYR A 11 16.82 2.46 13.42
CA TYR A 11 16.06 1.76 12.39
C TYR A 11 16.37 0.25 12.33
N PRO A 12 17.64 -0.21 12.32
CA PRO A 12 17.93 -1.65 12.28
C PRO A 12 17.37 -2.42 13.48
N ARG A 13 17.34 -1.79 14.66
CA ARG A 13 16.80 -2.38 15.89
C ARG A 13 15.29 -2.59 15.77
N TYR A 14 14.56 -1.57 15.34
CA TYR A 14 13.10 -1.66 15.20
C TYR A 14 12.68 -2.54 14.02
N LEU A 15 13.43 -2.53 12.92
CA LEU A 15 13.23 -3.46 11.81
C LEU A 15 13.39 -4.91 12.26
N LYS A 16 14.44 -5.23 13.03
CA LYS A 16 14.67 -6.58 13.56
C LYS A 16 13.55 -7.02 14.50
N ALA A 17 13.04 -6.11 15.33
CA ALA A 17 11.90 -6.38 16.21
C ALA A 17 10.64 -6.73 15.39
N ALA A 18 10.27 -5.88 14.42
CA ALA A 18 9.12 -6.12 13.54
C ALA A 18 9.26 -7.41 12.71
N TYR A 19 10.46 -7.65 12.14
CA TYR A 19 10.77 -8.89 11.44
C TYR A 19 10.63 -10.12 12.35
N GLY A 20 11.05 -10.00 13.62
CA GLY A 20 10.93 -11.05 14.62
C GLY A 20 9.49 -11.42 14.96
N GLU A 21 8.60 -10.43 15.09
CA GLU A 21 7.18 -10.60 15.42
C GLU A 21 6.34 -11.15 14.26
N GLU A 22 6.73 -10.86 13.01
CA GLU A 22 5.92 -11.23 11.86
C GLU A 22 5.81 -12.77 11.67
N SER A 23 4.73 -13.23 11.04
CA SER A 23 4.35 -14.66 11.00
C SER A 23 4.73 -15.39 9.71
N PHE A 24 5.31 -14.69 8.71
CA PHE A 24 5.70 -15.31 7.43
C PHE A 24 6.85 -16.32 7.61
N PRO A 25 7.03 -17.27 6.67
CA PRO A 25 8.13 -18.25 6.75
C PRO A 25 9.50 -17.57 6.66
N LYS A 26 10.25 -17.59 7.78
CA LYS A 26 11.58 -17.00 7.90
C LYS A 26 12.68 -18.07 7.77
N PRO A 27 13.82 -17.77 7.13
CA PRO A 27 15.02 -18.61 7.23
C PRO A 27 15.37 -18.84 8.70
N ARG A 28 15.66 -20.09 9.07
CA ARG A 28 15.99 -20.45 10.45
C ARG A 28 17.41 -20.98 10.54
N ASN A 29 18.08 -20.67 11.64
CA ASN A 29 19.38 -21.24 11.99
C ASN A 29 19.23 -22.71 12.40
N LEU A 30 20.36 -23.42 12.55
CA LEU A 30 20.42 -24.85 12.91
C LEU A 30 19.74 -25.21 14.25
N ILE A 31 19.48 -24.23 15.10
CA ILE A 31 18.82 -24.37 16.42
C ILE A 31 17.32 -24.01 16.32
N GLY A 32 16.82 -23.70 15.12
CA GLY A 32 15.41 -23.39 14.89
C GLY A 32 14.98 -21.98 15.29
N LEU A 33 15.90 -21.01 15.43
CA LEU A 33 15.59 -19.59 15.61
C LEU A 33 15.61 -18.85 14.27
N ALA A 34 14.83 -17.76 14.13
CA ALA A 34 14.90 -16.90 12.95
C ALA A 34 16.34 -16.40 12.75
N GLN A 35 16.85 -16.52 11.53
CA GLN A 35 18.20 -16.12 11.19
C GLN A 35 18.35 -14.59 11.31
N ASP A 36 19.50 -14.14 11.81
CA ASP A 36 19.84 -12.73 11.82
C ASP A 36 20.33 -12.35 10.43
N LEU A 37 19.49 -11.62 9.68
CA LEU A 37 19.76 -11.25 8.30
C LEU A 37 20.22 -9.79 8.22
N PRO A 38 21.04 -9.43 7.21
CA PRO A 38 21.32 -8.03 6.90
C PRO A 38 20.03 -7.22 6.71
N VAL A 39 20.06 -5.93 7.05
CA VAL A 39 18.91 -5.00 6.92
C VAL A 39 18.21 -5.11 5.55
N PRO A 40 18.92 -5.04 4.40
CA PRO A 40 18.26 -5.11 3.10
C PRO A 40 17.51 -6.44 2.84
N GLU A 41 17.98 -7.53 3.45
CA GLU A 41 17.34 -8.84 3.29
C GLU A 41 16.08 -8.97 4.15
N MET A 42 16.10 -8.44 5.38
CA MET A 42 14.91 -8.35 6.22
C MET A 42 13.83 -7.50 5.54
N GLU A 43 14.20 -6.31 5.04
CA GLU A 43 13.29 -5.43 4.29
C GLU A 43 12.67 -6.15 3.10
N ARG A 44 13.49 -6.82 2.30
CA ARG A 44 13.02 -7.55 1.11
C ARG A 44 12.01 -8.63 1.47
N LEU A 45 12.29 -9.43 2.50
CA LEU A 45 11.36 -10.48 2.95
C LEU A 45 10.07 -9.89 3.50
N MET A 46 10.14 -8.84 4.31
CA MET A 46 8.95 -8.15 4.82
C MET A 46 8.10 -7.60 3.67
N MET A 47 8.71 -6.91 2.71
CA MET A 47 8.01 -6.35 1.54
C MET A 47 7.39 -7.44 0.66
N GLN A 48 8.07 -8.57 0.48
CA GLN A 48 7.55 -9.69 -0.30
C GLN A 48 6.32 -10.33 0.34
N HIS A 49 6.24 -10.34 1.67
CA HIS A 49 5.15 -10.96 2.42
C HIS A 49 4.09 -9.97 2.93
N ALA A 50 4.32 -8.66 2.76
CA ALA A 50 3.35 -7.63 3.06
C ALA A 50 2.08 -7.85 2.21
N LYS A 51 0.93 -7.95 2.88
CA LYS A 51 -0.36 -8.10 2.22
C LYS A 51 -1.04 -6.73 2.16
N ALA A 52 -1.48 -6.34 0.98
CA ALA A 52 -2.40 -5.21 0.83
C ALA A 52 -3.83 -5.72 1.11
N SER A 53 -4.51 -5.07 2.05
CA SER A 53 -5.93 -5.31 2.33
C SER A 53 -6.81 -4.66 1.27
N ASP A 54 -8.09 -5.03 1.24
CA ASP A 54 -9.06 -4.37 0.35
C ASP A 54 -9.24 -2.87 0.72
N ASP A 55 -9.08 -2.51 2.00
CA ASP A 55 -9.11 -1.13 2.47
C ASP A 55 -7.90 -0.32 1.97
N ASP A 56 -6.70 -0.91 2.01
CA ASP A 56 -5.48 -0.29 1.46
C ASP A 56 -5.66 0.00 -0.03
N MET A 57 -6.27 -0.95 -0.76
CA MET A 57 -6.58 -0.79 -2.18
C MET A 57 -7.61 0.31 -2.43
N GLY A 58 -8.64 0.42 -1.57
CA GLY A 58 -9.63 1.50 -1.62
C GLY A 58 -9.02 2.88 -1.35
N GLN A 59 -8.12 2.98 -0.37
CA GLN A 59 -7.37 4.21 -0.09
C GLN A 59 -6.48 4.59 -1.26
N LEU A 60 -5.72 3.66 -1.82
CA LEU A 60 -4.86 3.88 -2.98
C LEU A 60 -5.67 4.37 -4.19
N ALA A 61 -6.83 3.78 -4.45
CA ALA A 61 -7.71 4.18 -5.54
C ALA A 61 -8.27 5.60 -5.32
N SER A 62 -8.62 5.95 -4.08
CA SER A 62 -9.08 7.30 -3.72
C SER A 62 -7.99 8.35 -3.92
N GLN A 63 -6.76 8.06 -3.47
CA GLN A 63 -5.60 8.94 -3.68
C GLN A 63 -5.31 9.16 -5.17
N ARG A 64 -5.37 8.10 -5.98
CA ARG A 64 -5.19 8.20 -7.44
C ARG A 64 -6.29 9.05 -8.09
N ALA A 65 -7.54 8.88 -7.69
CA ALA A 65 -8.65 9.67 -8.22
C ALA A 65 -8.50 11.17 -7.90
N GLN A 66 -8.04 11.50 -6.69
CA GLN A 66 -7.74 12.90 -6.32
C GLN A 66 -6.56 13.46 -7.12
N GLY A 67 -5.45 12.72 -7.24
CA GLY A 67 -4.32 13.16 -8.04
C GLY A 67 -4.67 13.43 -9.51
N VAL A 68 -5.56 12.62 -10.10
CA VAL A 68 -6.10 12.84 -11.45
C VAL A 68 -6.99 14.08 -11.50
N ARG A 69 -7.88 14.27 -10.53
CA ARG A 69 -8.74 15.47 -10.44
C ARG A 69 -7.88 16.73 -10.36
N ASP A 70 -6.88 16.76 -9.48
CA ASP A 70 -6.00 17.90 -9.29
C ASP A 70 -5.18 18.19 -10.55
N ALA A 71 -4.71 17.15 -11.25
CA ALA A 71 -4.03 17.30 -12.53
C ALA A 71 -4.95 17.90 -13.61
N LEU A 72 -6.21 17.49 -13.68
CA LEU A 72 -7.19 18.05 -14.62
C LEU A 72 -7.51 19.51 -14.30
N LEU A 73 -7.68 19.85 -13.02
CA LEU A 73 -7.90 21.23 -12.57
C LEU A 73 -6.72 22.13 -12.93
N ALA A 74 -5.48 21.63 -12.76
CA ALA A 74 -4.27 22.37 -13.09
C ALA A 74 -4.16 22.74 -14.58
N THR A 75 -4.88 22.04 -15.48
CA THR A 75 -4.93 22.43 -16.90
C THR A 75 -5.69 23.72 -17.17
N GLY A 76 -6.57 24.13 -16.24
CA GLY A 76 -7.49 25.27 -16.41
C GLY A 76 -8.61 25.07 -17.44
N GLN A 77 -8.69 23.91 -18.08
CA GLN A 77 -9.68 23.62 -19.12
C GLN A 77 -11.02 23.13 -18.56
N VAL A 78 -11.05 22.68 -17.31
CA VAL A 78 -12.23 22.12 -16.64
C VAL A 78 -12.37 22.76 -15.26
N GLY A 79 -13.55 23.35 -14.99
CA GLY A 79 -13.89 23.89 -13.68
C GLY A 79 -14.15 22.79 -12.64
N ALA A 80 -13.88 23.08 -11.37
CA ALA A 80 -14.05 22.12 -10.27
C ALA A 80 -15.49 21.65 -10.08
N GLU A 81 -16.46 22.49 -10.46
CA GLU A 81 -17.89 22.16 -10.45
C GLU A 81 -18.26 21.04 -11.44
N ARG A 82 -17.40 20.76 -12.42
CA ARG A 82 -17.62 19.70 -13.43
C ARG A 82 -16.89 18.39 -13.08
N LEU A 83 -16.03 18.38 -12.07
CA LEU A 83 -15.22 17.22 -11.69
C LEU A 83 -15.70 16.65 -10.36
N SER A 84 -16.24 15.43 -10.42
CA SER A 84 -16.68 14.66 -9.25
C SER A 84 -15.89 13.35 -9.13
N VAL A 85 -15.39 13.05 -7.94
CA VAL A 85 -14.78 11.76 -7.62
C VAL A 85 -15.85 10.85 -7.02
N ILE A 86 -15.99 9.64 -7.58
CA ILE A 86 -16.94 8.64 -7.09
C ILE A 86 -16.21 7.71 -6.12
N ALA A 87 -16.86 7.39 -4.99
CA ALA A 87 -16.32 6.45 -4.03
C ALA A 87 -16.06 5.07 -4.66
N VAL A 88 -14.93 4.48 -4.31
CA VAL A 88 -14.51 3.19 -4.82
C VAL A 88 -15.34 2.09 -4.15
N LYS A 89 -16.06 1.32 -4.95
CA LYS A 89 -16.73 0.10 -4.48
C LYS A 89 -15.72 -1.06 -4.55
N PRO A 90 -15.45 -1.77 -3.44
CA PRO A 90 -14.63 -2.98 -3.49
C PRO A 90 -15.33 -4.06 -4.33
N PHE A 91 -14.55 -4.80 -5.12
CA PHE A 91 -15.07 -5.91 -5.90
C PHE A 91 -15.39 -7.11 -5.00
N THR A 92 -16.57 -7.67 -5.18
CA THR A 92 -16.92 -9.01 -4.67
C THR A 92 -16.06 -10.08 -5.34
N PRO A 93 -15.91 -11.27 -4.73
CA PRO A 93 -15.16 -12.38 -5.34
C PRO A 93 -15.65 -12.74 -6.75
N GLU A 94 -16.97 -12.72 -6.97
CA GLU A 94 -17.59 -13.03 -8.25
C GLU A 94 -17.31 -11.94 -9.29
N GLU A 95 -17.36 -10.67 -8.90
CA GLU A 95 -16.98 -9.55 -9.77
C GLU A 95 -15.49 -9.66 -10.14
N ARG A 96 -14.61 -10.00 -9.19
CA ARG A 96 -13.16 -10.18 -9.46
C ARG A 96 -12.90 -11.27 -10.49
N GLN A 97 -13.61 -12.40 -10.44
CA GLN A 97 -13.46 -13.48 -11.42
C GLN A 97 -13.90 -13.09 -12.82
N LYS A 98 -14.87 -12.17 -12.94
CA LYS A 98 -15.40 -11.70 -14.22
C LYS A 98 -14.56 -10.58 -14.84
N LEU A 99 -13.63 -9.99 -14.09
CA LEU A 99 -12.76 -8.94 -14.60
C LEU A 99 -11.85 -9.46 -15.71
N LYS A 100 -11.93 -8.83 -16.89
CA LYS A 100 -10.96 -9.03 -17.97
C LYS A 100 -9.72 -8.16 -17.70
N GLY A 101 -8.84 -8.63 -16.83
CA GLY A 101 -7.58 -7.95 -16.47
C GLY A 101 -7.55 -7.43 -15.03
N ARG A 102 -6.49 -6.69 -14.69
CA ARG A 102 -6.31 -6.14 -13.33
C ARG A 102 -7.14 -4.86 -13.14
N PRO A 103 -7.88 -4.69 -12.04
CA PRO A 103 -8.67 -3.49 -11.77
C PRO A 103 -7.80 -2.36 -11.23
N ASN A 104 -6.85 -1.89 -12.02
CA ASN A 104 -5.86 -0.87 -11.63
C ASN A 104 -5.99 0.43 -12.42
N ARG A 105 -7.20 0.71 -12.95
CA ARG A 105 -7.46 1.85 -13.84
C ARG A 105 -8.42 2.84 -13.20
N VAL A 106 -8.36 4.08 -13.70
CA VAL A 106 -9.34 5.12 -13.43
C VAL A 106 -10.27 5.19 -14.63
N ASP A 107 -11.57 5.14 -14.38
CA ASP A 107 -12.59 5.26 -15.42
C ASP A 107 -13.18 6.67 -15.43
N PHE A 108 -13.40 7.22 -16.62
CA PHE A 108 -14.03 8.52 -16.82
C PHE A 108 -15.39 8.32 -17.49
N ALA A 109 -16.40 9.01 -16.98
CA ALA A 109 -17.73 9.04 -17.56
C ALA A 109 -18.28 10.46 -17.50
N MET A 110 -19.02 10.85 -18.54
CA MET A 110 -19.79 12.09 -18.58
C MET A 110 -21.26 11.76 -18.38
N LYS A 111 -21.97 12.58 -17.61
CA LYS A 111 -23.43 12.57 -17.53
C LYS A 111 -23.99 13.71 -18.36
#